data_AF-A0A2P6MZ82-F1
#
_entry.id   AF-A0A2P6MZ82-F1
#
_cell.length_a   1.000
_cell.length_b   1.000
_cell.length_c   1.000
_cell.angle_alpha   90.00
_cell.angle_beta   90.00
_cell.angle_gamma   90.00
#
_symmetry.space_group_name_H-M   'P 1'
#
loop_
_entity.id
_entity.type
_entity.pdbx_description
1 polymer ?
#
loop_
_entity_poly.entity_id
_entity_poly.type
_entity_poly.pdbx_seq_one_letter_code
_entity_poly.pdbx_strand_id
1 'polypeptide(L)'
;MSKLKLDYSLIDNIEKGNHVDTQHTLREAAIEKQKNRVKTTGKGWFDMPLQTIDSADLAVIKAREDLKRKRPTKGDEKPKFRQIGTVVDDALSFYSSRLTNKQRGHSLTDEFMRDEQFLSKMEKKQQGIKRKKKEVAKKYSSLKEKPMKKKKR
;
A
#
# COMPACT_ATOMS: atom_id res chain seq x y z
N MET A 1 8.88 24.41 -22.05
CA MET A 1 7.82 24.75 -23.02
C MET A 1 7.68 23.60 -24.01
N SER A 2 6.83 22.61 -23.71
CA SER A 2 6.56 21.50 -24.62
C SER A 2 5.62 21.97 -25.72
N LYS A 3 6.11 22.01 -26.96
CA LYS A 3 5.33 22.35 -28.15
C LYS A 3 4.16 21.37 -28.26
N LEU A 4 2.94 21.89 -28.30
CA LEU A 4 1.74 21.14 -28.68
C LEU A 4 1.98 20.58 -30.09
N LYS A 5 2.23 19.27 -30.20
CA LYS A 5 2.17 18.56 -31.47
C LYS A 5 0.70 18.51 -31.86
N LEU A 6 0.32 19.30 -32.85
CA LEU A 6 -0.95 19.13 -33.57
C LEU A 6 -0.87 17.79 -34.31
N ASP A 7 -1.87 16.92 -34.11
CA ASP A 7 -1.98 15.65 -34.83
C ASP A 7 -2.51 15.91 -36.24
N TYR A 8 -1.59 16.05 -37.20
CA TYR A 8 -1.89 16.38 -38.61
C TYR A 8 -2.55 15.24 -39.41
N SER A 9 -2.71 14.04 -38.84
CA SER A 9 -3.33 12.89 -39.52
C SER A 9 -4.83 13.04 -39.79
N LEU A 10 -5.51 13.98 -39.13
CA LEU A 10 -6.92 14.28 -39.38
C LEU A 10 -7.13 15.07 -40.68
N ILE A 11 -6.16 15.90 -41.05
CA ILE A 11 -6.24 16.78 -42.22
C ILE A 11 -6.00 15.96 -43.51
N ASP A 12 -5.04 15.03 -43.47
CA ASP A 12 -4.71 14.13 -44.59
C ASP A 12 -5.86 13.20 -45.02
N ASN A 13 -6.77 12.86 -44.11
CA ASN A 13 -7.91 11.97 -44.41
C ASN A 13 -9.09 12.71 -45.06
N ILE A 14 -9.24 14.01 -44.80
CA ILE A 14 -10.28 14.86 -45.39
C ILE A 14 -9.95 15.16 -46.86
N GLU A 15 -8.68 15.44 -47.17
CA GLU A 15 -8.21 15.73 -48.54
C GLU A 15 -8.30 14.52 -49.48
N LYS A 16 -8.25 13.29 -48.95
CA LYS A 16 -8.28 12.05 -49.75
C LYS A 16 -9.68 11.50 -49.99
N GLY A 17 -10.74 12.17 -49.53
CA GLY A 17 -12.12 11.73 -49.72
C GLY A 17 -12.48 10.38 -49.07
N ASN A 18 -11.60 9.87 -48.19
CA ASN A 18 -11.85 8.63 -47.47
C ASN A 18 -12.89 8.89 -46.37
N HIS A 19 -14.06 8.27 -46.49
CA HIS A 19 -15.06 8.29 -45.42
C HIS A 19 -14.46 7.65 -44.18
N VAL A 20 -14.16 8.45 -43.15
CA VAL A 20 -13.75 7.92 -41.85
C VAL A 20 -14.99 7.29 -41.25
N ASP A 21 -15.02 5.96 -41.16
CA ASP A 21 -16.07 5.21 -40.46
C ASP A 21 -16.12 5.69 -39.00
N THR A 22 -16.98 6.67 -38.75
CA THR A 22 -17.17 7.29 -37.44
C THR A 22 -17.50 6.26 -36.37
N GLN A 23 -18.15 5.16 -36.74
CA GLN A 23 -18.44 4.03 -35.85
C GLN A 23 -17.19 3.25 -35.45
N HIS A 24 -16.23 3.05 -36.35
CA HIS A 24 -14.99 2.33 -36.07
C HIS A 24 -14.09 3.12 -35.11
N THR A 25 -13.93 4.42 -35.38
CA THR A 25 -13.13 5.33 -34.53
C THR A 25 -13.71 5.50 -33.13
N LEU A 26 -15.04 5.61 -33.01
CA LEU A 26 -15.73 5.63 -31.70
C LEU A 26 -15.52 4.33 -30.90
N ARG A 27 -15.52 3.18 -31.58
CA ARG A 27 -15.23 1.88 -30.95
C ARG A 27 -13.79 1.79 -30.47
N GLU A 28 -12.82 2.21 -31.28
CA GLU A 28 -11.40 2.24 -30.90
C GLU A 28 -11.16 3.14 -29.69
N ALA A 29 -11.73 4.34 -29.69
CA ALA A 29 -11.66 5.26 -28.55
C ALA A 29 -12.31 4.67 -27.29
N ALA A 30 -13.43 3.95 -27.42
CA ALA A 30 -14.07 3.26 -26.30
C ALA A 30 -13.19 2.13 -25.74
N ILE A 31 -12.56 1.34 -26.61
CA ILE A 31 -11.61 0.28 -26.24
C ILE A 31 -10.40 0.88 -25.52
N GLU A 32 -9.84 1.98 -26.03
CA GLU A 32 -8.71 2.66 -25.42
C GLU A 32 -9.07 3.24 -24.05
N LYS A 33 -10.24 3.88 -23.92
CA LYS A 33 -10.76 4.35 -22.63
C LYS A 33 -10.91 3.21 -21.63
N GLN A 34 -11.36 2.04 -22.08
CA GLN A 34 -11.48 0.86 -21.23
C GLN A 34 -10.11 0.32 -20.80
N LYS A 35 -9.12 0.31 -21.70
CA LYS A 35 -7.73 -0.04 -21.36
C LYS A 35 -7.14 0.94 -20.34
N ASN A 36 -7.38 2.24 -20.52
CA ASN A 36 -6.88 3.28 -19.62
C ASN A 36 -7.51 3.18 -18.24
N ARG A 37 -8.81 2.85 -18.12
CA ARG A 37 -9.47 2.60 -16.82
C ARG A 37 -8.85 1.48 -15.98
N VAL A 38 -8.16 0.53 -16.61
CA VAL A 38 -7.46 -0.55 -15.89
C VAL A 38 -6.09 -0.07 -15.41
N LYS A 39 -5.41 0.73 -16.23
CA LYS A 39 -4.03 1.17 -16.00
C LYS A 39 -3.92 2.41 -15.11
N THR A 40 -4.91 3.28 -15.16
CA THR A 40 -4.91 4.58 -14.48
C THR A 40 -6.28 4.89 -13.87
N THR A 41 -6.29 5.75 -12.85
CA THR A 41 -7.52 6.34 -12.29
C THR A 41 -8.24 7.25 -13.27
N GLY A 42 -7.56 7.73 -14.30
CA GLY A 42 -8.09 8.65 -15.31
C GLY A 42 -8.02 10.12 -14.90
N LYS A 43 -8.47 11.00 -15.81
CA LYS A 43 -8.37 12.46 -15.70
C LYS A 43 -9.01 13.06 -14.43
N GLY A 44 -10.04 12.41 -13.89
CA GLY A 44 -10.69 12.86 -12.65
C GLY A 44 -9.80 12.77 -11.41
N TRP A 45 -8.71 12.01 -11.50
CA TRP A 45 -7.69 11.92 -10.46
C TRP A 45 -6.29 11.85 -11.08
N PHE A 46 -5.96 12.89 -11.86
CA PHE A 46 -4.63 13.18 -12.42
C PHE A 46 -3.93 12.01 -13.10
N ASP A 47 -4.69 11.09 -13.69
CA ASP A 47 -4.16 9.90 -14.36
C ASP A 47 -3.17 9.08 -13.51
N MET A 48 -3.42 8.97 -12.19
CA MET A 48 -2.58 8.18 -11.27
C MET A 48 -2.41 6.73 -11.76
N PRO A 49 -1.16 6.27 -11.99
CA PRO A 49 -0.90 4.95 -12.54
C PRO A 49 -1.13 3.84 -11.51
N LEU A 50 -1.40 2.64 -12.02
CA LEU A 50 -1.39 1.43 -11.22
C LEU A 50 0.05 1.03 -10.88
N GLN A 51 0.49 1.28 -9.65
CA GLN A 51 1.80 0.86 -9.17
C GLN A 51 1.72 -0.46 -8.38
N THR A 52 2.65 -1.37 -8.68
CA THR A 52 2.93 -2.54 -7.83
C THR A 52 3.79 -2.09 -6.65
N ILE A 53 3.30 -2.36 -5.44
CA ILE A 53 3.98 -2.02 -4.18
C ILE A 53 4.42 -3.33 -3.52
N ASP A 54 5.56 -3.30 -2.86
CA ASP A 54 6.07 -4.42 -2.08
C ASP A 54 5.05 -4.91 -1.06
N SER A 55 4.89 -6.23 -1.00
CA SER A 55 3.94 -6.87 -0.09
C SER A 55 4.25 -6.61 1.38
N ALA A 56 5.53 -6.43 1.72
CA ALA A 56 5.99 -6.09 3.07
C ALA A 56 5.47 -4.73 3.51
N ASP A 57 5.67 -3.68 2.70
CA ASP A 57 5.20 -2.33 3.00
C ASP A 57 3.68 -2.28 3.16
N LEU A 58 2.96 -3.04 2.33
CA LEU A 58 1.51 -3.18 2.44
C LEU A 58 1.07 -3.85 3.74
N ALA A 59 1.78 -4.89 4.17
CA ALA A 59 1.50 -5.56 5.42
C ALA A 59 1.70 -4.62 6.61
N VAL A 60 2.76 -3.81 6.58
CA VAL A 60 3.04 -2.82 7.61
C VAL A 60 1.99 -1.72 7.66
N ILE A 61 1.58 -1.18 6.50
CA ILE A 61 0.51 -0.18 6.42
C ILE A 61 -0.81 -0.75 6.97
N LYS A 62 -1.13 -2.01 6.67
CA LYS A 62 -2.32 -2.67 7.21
C LYS A 62 -2.24 -2.85 8.72
N ALA A 63 -1.06 -3.19 9.24
CA ALA A 63 -0.80 -3.39 10.67
C ALA A 63 -0.50 -2.08 11.42
N ARG A 64 -0.72 -0.90 10.81
CA ARG A 64 -0.41 0.41 11.43
C ARG A 64 -1.11 0.64 12.77
N GLU A 65 -2.28 0.03 12.96
CA GLU A 65 -3.07 0.12 14.19
C GLU A 65 -2.34 -0.52 15.37
N ASP A 66 -1.75 -1.70 15.18
CA ASP A 66 -0.98 -2.40 16.20
C ASP A 66 0.33 -1.71 16.56
N LEU A 67 0.78 -0.81 15.68
CA LEU A 67 2.02 -0.05 15.81
C LEU A 67 1.86 1.19 16.69
N LYS A 68 0.73 1.90 16.59
CA LYS A 68 0.49 3.15 17.34
C LYS A 68 -0.44 2.93 18.52
N ARG A 69 0.09 3.13 19.73
CA ARG A 69 -0.61 2.92 21.02
C ARG A 69 -1.85 3.80 21.28
N LYS A 70 -2.17 4.81 20.47
CA LYS A 70 -3.08 5.90 20.89
C LYS A 70 -4.07 6.44 19.86
N ARG A 71 -4.12 5.95 18.62
CA ARG A 71 -5.06 6.46 17.62
C ARG A 71 -5.73 5.30 16.90
N PRO A 72 -7.04 5.08 17.08
CA PRO A 72 -7.75 4.13 16.25
C PRO A 72 -7.71 4.63 14.80
N THR A 73 -7.27 3.78 13.89
CA THR A 73 -7.38 4.05 12.46
C THR A 73 -8.65 3.43 11.95
N LYS A 74 -9.37 4.10 11.05
CA LYS A 74 -10.44 3.42 10.31
C LYS A 74 -9.82 2.28 9.51
N GLY A 75 -10.45 1.11 9.59
CA GLY A 75 -10.08 -0.04 8.77
C GLY A 75 -10.42 0.29 7.33
N ASP A 76 -9.40 0.43 6.50
CA ASP A 76 -9.56 0.79 5.10
C ASP A 76 -9.33 -0.45 4.22
N GLU A 77 -10.14 -0.59 3.17
CA GLU A 77 -9.92 -1.60 2.14
C GLU A 77 -8.65 -1.30 1.34
N LYS A 78 -8.03 -2.35 0.78
CA LYS A 78 -6.81 -2.20 -0.03
C LYS A 78 -7.12 -1.38 -1.29
N PRO A 79 -6.54 -0.18 -1.47
CA PRO A 79 -6.80 0.61 -2.66
C PRO A 79 -6.22 -0.08 -3.90
N LYS A 80 -6.94 0.02 -5.03
CA LYS A 80 -6.50 -0.52 -6.32
C LYS A 80 -5.31 0.27 -6.85
N PHE A 81 -5.48 1.58 -7.03
CA PHE A 81 -4.45 2.50 -7.52
C PHE A 81 -3.73 3.16 -6.36
N ARG A 82 -2.41 3.11 -6.37
CA ARG A 82 -1.55 3.59 -5.29
C ARG A 82 -0.25 4.08 -5.88
N GLN A 83 0.41 5.00 -5.19
CA GLN A 83 1.72 5.51 -5.55
C GLN A 83 2.61 5.56 -4.31
N ILE A 84 3.90 5.25 -4.47
CA ILE A 84 4.91 5.45 -3.44
C ILE A 84 5.58 6.79 -3.72
N GLY A 85 5.63 7.65 -2.70
CA GLY A 85 6.31 8.93 -2.75
C GLY A 85 7.11 9.17 -1.48
N THR A 86 8.09 10.06 -1.57
CA THR A 86 8.89 10.50 -0.43
C THR A 86 8.38 11.84 0.08
N VAL A 87 8.41 12.03 1.40
CA VAL A 87 8.03 13.29 2.01
C VAL A 87 9.16 14.30 1.79
N VAL A 88 8.83 15.46 1.24
CA VAL A 88 9.78 16.58 1.09
C VAL A 88 9.72 17.41 2.37
N ASP A 89 10.87 17.59 3.01
CA ASP A 89 10.95 18.31 4.28
C ASP A 89 10.72 19.82 4.10
N ASP A 90 10.04 20.42 5.08
CA ASP A 90 9.85 21.86 5.14
C ASP A 90 11.14 22.59 5.53
N ALA A 91 11.35 23.79 4.99
CA ALA A 91 12.54 24.61 5.19
C ALA A 91 12.71 25.09 6.65
N LEU A 92 11.61 25.31 7.38
CA LEU A 92 11.63 25.95 8.70
C LEU A 92 11.91 24.95 9.84
N SER A 93 11.53 23.69 9.66
CA SER A 93 11.60 22.67 10.72
C SER A 93 12.78 21.73 10.53
N PHE A 94 14.00 22.17 10.86
CA PHE A 94 15.21 21.36 10.65
C PHE A 94 15.40 20.25 11.70
N TYR A 95 15.24 20.55 12.99
CA TYR A 95 15.67 19.66 14.08
C TYR A 95 14.60 18.69 14.61
N SER A 96 13.32 18.89 14.29
CA SER A 96 12.21 18.14 14.90
C SER A 96 11.59 17.10 13.98
N SER A 97 11.43 17.42 12.69
CA SER A 97 10.67 16.58 11.75
C SER A 97 11.53 15.84 10.74
N ARG A 98 12.78 16.28 10.50
CA ARG A 98 13.63 15.72 9.44
C ARG A 98 14.33 14.45 9.89
N LEU A 99 14.32 13.45 9.01
CA LEU A 99 15.17 12.27 9.15
C LEU A 99 16.56 12.54 8.61
N THR A 100 17.58 12.07 9.34
CA THR A 100 18.97 12.07 8.86
C THR A 100 19.14 11.10 7.68
N ASN A 101 20.16 11.30 6.84
CA ASN A 101 20.41 10.41 5.69
C ASN A 101 20.59 8.94 6.07
N LYS A 102 21.08 8.65 7.29
CA LYS A 102 21.25 7.28 7.78
C LYS A 102 19.93 6.60 8.14
N GLN A 103 18.93 7.39 8.56
CA GLN A 103 17.62 6.90 8.94
C GLN A 103 16.69 6.73 7.73
N ARG A 104 16.95 7.45 6.64
CA ARG A 104 16.20 7.32 5.38
C ARG A 104 16.51 5.97 4.73
N GLY A 105 15.46 5.26 4.34
CA GLY A 105 15.54 3.99 3.65
C GLY A 105 14.99 4.07 2.23
N HIS A 106 15.16 2.99 1.47
CA HIS A 106 14.56 2.89 0.14
C HIS A 106 13.06 2.57 0.18
N SER A 107 12.61 1.96 1.28
CA SER A 107 11.24 1.47 1.49
C SER A 107 10.83 1.72 2.95
N LEU A 108 9.52 1.74 3.21
CA LEU A 108 8.98 1.94 4.56
C LEU A 108 9.46 0.86 5.54
N THR A 109 9.50 -0.40 5.10
CA THR A 109 9.99 -1.51 5.94
C THR A 109 11.49 -1.36 6.23
N ASP A 110 12.25 -0.89 5.25
CA ASP A 110 13.70 -0.68 5.35
C ASP A 110 14.03 0.45 6.35
N GLU A 111 13.20 1.50 6.41
CA GLU A 111 13.31 2.52 7.47
C GLU A 111 13.07 1.94 8.87
N PHE A 112 12.06 1.07 9.03
CA PHE A 112 11.81 0.43 10.32
C PHE A 112 12.92 -0.50 10.78
N MET A 113 13.59 -1.18 9.84
CA MET A 113 14.72 -2.06 10.16
C MET A 113 15.97 -1.28 10.57
N ARG A 114 16.07 0.01 10.23
CA ARG A 114 17.17 0.88 10.68
C ARG A 114 16.94 1.50 12.07
N ASP A 115 15.70 1.50 12.56
CA ASP A 115 15.38 2.02 13.90
C ASP A 115 15.56 0.94 14.99
N GLU A 116 16.72 0.96 15.66
CA GLU A 116 17.05 0.04 16.74
C GLU A 116 16.07 0.11 17.92
N GLN A 117 15.56 1.30 18.25
CA GLN A 117 14.63 1.47 19.36
C GLN A 117 13.29 0.81 19.03
N PHE A 118 12.86 0.92 17.78
CA PHE A 118 11.69 0.25 17.27
C PHE A 118 11.85 -1.27 17.32
N LEU A 119 12.97 -1.81 16.82
CA LEU A 119 13.25 -3.25 16.85
C LEU A 119 13.24 -3.79 18.27
N SER A 120 13.94 -3.14 19.21
CA SER A 120 13.95 -3.57 20.62
C SER A 120 12.54 -3.61 21.23
N LYS A 121 11.67 -2.64 20.88
CA LYS A 121 10.26 -2.64 21.32
C LYS A 121 9.47 -3.80 20.71
N MET A 122 9.65 -4.06 19.41
CA MET A 122 8.98 -5.16 18.71
C MET A 122 9.42 -6.52 19.23
N GLU A 123 10.72 -6.72 19.50
CA GLU A 123 11.25 -7.94 20.09
C GLU A 123 10.64 -8.20 21.47
N LYS A 124 10.61 -7.20 22.35
CA LYS A 124 9.98 -7.30 23.68
C LYS A 124 8.50 -7.68 23.56
N LYS A 125 7.76 -7.03 22.65
CA LYS A 125 6.35 -7.35 22.38
C LYS A 125 6.19 -8.78 21.88
N GLN A 126 7.02 -9.20 20.93
CA GLN A 126 6.99 -10.54 20.35
C GLN A 126 7.32 -11.63 21.39
N GLN A 127 8.32 -11.41 22.25
CA GLN A 127 8.65 -12.33 23.34
C GLN A 127 7.50 -12.44 24.34
N GLY A 128 6.87 -11.32 24.72
CA GLY A 128 5.68 -11.33 25.56
C GLY A 128 4.52 -12.14 24.97
N ILE A 129 4.26 -11.97 23.67
CA ILE A 129 3.23 -12.76 22.94
C ILE A 129 3.59 -14.25 22.93
N LYS A 130 4.85 -14.60 22.62
CA LYS A 130 5.33 -16.00 22.62
C LYS A 130 5.18 -16.65 24.00
N ARG A 131 5.53 -15.94 25.08
CA ARG A 131 5.36 -16.42 26.47
C ARG A 131 3.90 -16.69 26.80
N LYS A 132 3.02 -15.71 26.55
CA LYS A 132 1.56 -15.88 26.77
C LYS A 132 0.98 -17.05 25.99
N LYS A 133 1.35 -17.21 24.71
CA LYS A 133 0.92 -18.36 23.88
C LYS A 133 1.38 -19.69 24.47
N LYS A 134 2.63 -19.78 24.96
CA LYS A 134 3.16 -20.98 25.62
C LYS A 134 2.44 -21.29 26.93
N GLU A 135 2.17 -20.29 27.77
CA GLU A 135 1.42 -20.46 29.01
C GLU A 135 0.00 -20.97 28.75
N VAL A 136 -0.68 -20.39 27.77
CA VAL A 136 -2.01 -20.82 27.34
C VAL A 136 -1.97 -22.28 26.86
N ALA A 137 -1.01 -22.65 26.01
CA ALA A 137 -0.86 -24.02 25.52
C ALA A 137 -0.61 -25.03 26.67
N LYS A 138 0.27 -24.71 27.63
CA LYS A 138 0.52 -25.53 28.82
C LYS A 138 -0.72 -25.69 29.70
N LYS A 139 -1.52 -24.63 29.83
CA LYS A 139 -2.80 -24.68 30.55
C LYS A 139 -3.75 -25.67 29.85
N TYR A 140 -3.91 -25.57 28.54
CA TYR A 140 -4.78 -26.49 27.78
C TYR A 140 -4.31 -27.95 27.85
N SER A 141 -3.00 -28.23 27.77
CA SER A 141 -2.49 -29.60 27.90
C SER A 141 -2.73 -30.16 29.30
N SER A 142 -2.45 -29.40 30.36
CA SER A 142 -2.67 -29.85 31.74
C SER A 142 -4.15 -30.04 32.11
N LEU A 143 -5.07 -29.41 31.39
CA LEU A 143 -6.51 -29.66 31.50
C LEU A 143 -6.94 -30.97 30.81
N LYS A 144 -6.31 -31.34 29.69
CA LYS A 144 -6.56 -32.63 29.01
C LYS A 144 -6.03 -33.83 29.77
N GLU A 145 -4.88 -33.68 30.42
CA GLU A 145 -4.21 -34.75 31.19
C GLU A 145 -4.87 -35.03 32.56
N LYS A 146 -5.84 -34.23 33.00
CA LYS A 146 -6.53 -34.48 34.27
C LYS A 146 -7.52 -35.64 34.10
N PRO A 147 -7.32 -36.80 34.76
CA PRO A 147 -8.29 -37.88 34.69
C PRO A 147 -9.62 -37.40 35.27
N MET A 148 -10.74 -37.71 34.59
CA MET A 148 -12.07 -37.47 35.14
C MET A 148 -12.18 -38.18 36.48
N LYS A 149 -12.27 -37.41 37.58
CA LYS A 149 -12.51 -37.97 38.91
C LYS A 149 -13.83 -38.74 38.86
N LYS A 150 -13.78 -40.07 38.83
CA LYS A 150 -14.99 -40.90 38.90
C LYS A 150 -15.69 -40.58 40.22
N LYS A 151 -16.91 -40.05 40.16
CA LYS A 151 -17.78 -39.89 41.33
C LYS A 151 -17.97 -41.28 41.94
N LYS A 152 -17.47 -41.50 43.16
CA LYS A 152 -17.85 -42.67 43.96
C LYS A 152 -19.35 -42.55 44.26
N ARG A 153 -20.11 -43.57 43.86
CA ARG A 153 -21.51 -43.76 44.24
C ARG A 153 -21.59 -44.24 45.67
#